data_AF-A0A9W6L8K9-F1
#
_entry.id   AF-A0A9W6L8K9-F1
#
_cell.length_a   1.000
_cell.length_b   1.000
_cell.length_c   1.000
_cell.angle_alpha   90.00
_cell.angle_beta   90.00
_cell.angle_gamma   90.00
#
_symmetry.space_group_name_H-M   'P 1'
#
loop_
_entity.id
_entity.type
_entity.pdbx_description
1 polymer ?
#
loop_
_entity_poly.entity_id
_entity_poly.type
_entity_poly.pdbx_seq_one_letter_code
_entity_poly.pdbx_strand_id
1 'polypeptide(L)' 'MLYLIAFAVAAVIALLLWRAMSADRADVPRGTGTTPPAAPPRRTRPTGPDDDPDFLRSLDESMRRDDDPPPPAKD' A
#
# COMPACT_ATOMS: atom_id res chain seq x y z
N MET A 1 -29.47 -6.56 27.42
CA MET A 1 -29.91 -6.68 26.01
C MET A 1 -29.55 -5.44 25.19
N LEU A 2 -30.04 -4.25 25.54
CA LEU A 2 -29.68 -3.00 24.84
C LEU A 2 -28.16 -2.79 24.72
N TYR A 3 -27.41 -3.02 25.79
CA TYR A 3 -25.95 -2.91 25.79
C TYR A 3 -25.26 -3.87 24.80
N LEU A 4 -25.79 -5.08 24.63
CA LEU A 4 -25.25 -6.05 23.66
C LEU A 4 -25.49 -5.60 22.22
N ILE A 5 -26.67 -5.04 21.96
CA ILE A 5 -27.02 -4.47 20.64
C ILE A 5 -26.15 -3.24 20.35
N ALA A 6 -26.01 -2.33 21.31
CA ALA A 6 -25.16 -1.15 21.17
C ALA A 6 -23.69 -1.53 20.93
N PHE A 7 -23.18 -2.54 21.65
CA PHE A 7 -21.84 -3.07 21.45
C PHE A 7 -21.67 -3.68 20.05
N ALA A 8 -22.64 -4.47 19.59
CA ALA A 8 -22.59 -5.07 18.25
C ALA A 8 -22.58 -4.01 17.14
N VAL A 9 -23.42 -2.96 17.26
CA VAL A 9 -23.44 -1.84 16.31
C VAL A 9 -22.10 -1.09 16.33
N ALA A 10 -21.55 -0.81 17.51
CA ALA A 10 -20.25 -0.15 17.63
C ALA A 10 -19.12 -0.99 17.00
N ALA A 11 -19.13 -2.31 17.19
CA ALA A 11 -18.16 -3.23 16.60
C ALA A 11 -18.25 -3.23 15.05
N VAL A 12 -19.46 -3.22 14.49
CA VAL A 12 -19.66 -3.12 13.04
C VAL A 12 -19.13 -1.79 12.50
N ILE A 13 -19.43 -0.67 13.15
CA ILE A 13 -18.92 0.65 12.75
C ILE A 13 -17.39 0.68 12.82
N ALA A 14 -16.79 0.17 13.90
CA ALA A 14 -15.34 0.09 14.04
C ALA A 14 -14.70 -0.76 12.92
N LEU A 15 -15.31 -1.89 12.56
CA LEU A 15 -14.85 -2.74 11.46
C LEU A 15 -14.96 -2.05 10.11
N LEU A 16 -16.06 -1.32 9.86
CA LEU A 16 -16.26 -0.56 8.62
C LEU A 16 -15.23 0.58 8.50
N LEU A 17 -14.98 1.30 9.59
CA LEU A 17 -13.96 2.35 9.64
C LEU A 17 -12.56 1.75 9.42
N TRP A 18 -12.24 0.63 10.08
CA TRP A 18 -10.99 -0.10 9.86
C TRP A 18 -10.84 -0.52 8.40
N ARG A 19 -11.90 -1.08 7.79
CA ARG A 19 -11.92 -1.48 6.38
C ARG A 19 -11.76 -0.28 5.45
N ALA A 20 -12.40 0.85 5.71
CA ALA A 20 -12.27 2.06 4.91
C ALA A 20 -10.84 2.62 4.98
N MET A 21 -10.27 2.72 6.19
CA MET A 21 -8.87 3.13 6.39
C MET A 21 -7.84 2.12 5.85
N SER A 22 -8.20 0.84 5.79
CA SER A 22 -7.35 -0.20 5.20
C SER A 22 -7.48 -0.25 3.67
N ALA A 23 -8.66 0.05 3.13
CA ALA A 23 -8.91 0.16 1.69
C ALA A 23 -8.17 1.34 1.09
N ASP A 24 -8.13 2.48 1.78
CA ASP A 24 -7.32 3.64 1.39
C ASP A 24 -5.81 3.31 1.37
N ARG A 25 -5.36 2.40 2.24
CA ARG A 25 -4.00 1.84 2.20
C ARG A 25 -3.79 0.71 1.19
N ALA A 26 -4.87 0.08 0.71
CA ALA A 26 -4.84 -1.03 -0.25
C ALA A 26 -5.00 -0.57 -1.70
N ASP A 27 -5.37 0.69 -1.95
CA ASP A 27 -5.30 1.30 -3.29
C ASP A 27 -3.85 1.67 -3.68
N VAL A 28 -2.88 1.44 -2.78
CA VAL A 28 -1.48 1.19 -3.16
C VAL A 28 -1.38 -0.27 -3.58
N PRO A 29 -1.06 -0.59 -4.85
CA PRO A 29 -0.91 -1.97 -5.30
C PRO A 29 0.34 -2.64 -4.67
N ARG A 30 0.28 -2.96 -3.38
CA ARG A 30 1.21 -3.92 -2.77
C ARG A 30 0.76 -5.29 -3.18
N GLY A 31 1.36 -5.77 -4.27
CA GLY A 31 1.36 -7.18 -4.63
C GLY A 31 1.76 -8.01 -3.42
N THR A 32 0.77 -8.67 -2.82
CA THR A 32 0.98 -9.71 -1.82
C THR A 32 0.07 -10.86 -2.19
N GLY A 33 0.68 -12.04 -2.27
CA GLY A 33 0.19 -13.17 -3.03
C GLY A 33 -1.17 -13.69 -2.58
N THR A 34 -2.09 -13.71 -3.53
CA THR A 34 -3.03 -14.81 -3.71
C THR A 34 -3.25 -14.87 -5.22
N THR A 35 -2.98 -16.01 -5.85
CA THR A 35 -3.08 -16.22 -7.30
C THR A 35 -4.33 -15.55 -7.87
N PRO A 36 -4.21 -14.52 -8.74
CA PRO A 36 -5.39 -13.92 -9.34
C PRO A 36 -5.94 -14.85 -10.42
N PRO A 37 -7.26 -15.09 -10.50
CA PRO A 37 -7.84 -15.48 -11.78
C PRO A 37 -7.53 -14.36 -12.78
N ALA A 38 -7.20 -14.73 -14.01
CA ALA A 38 -6.77 -13.88 -15.12
C ALA A 38 -7.12 -12.39 -14.95
N ALA A 39 -6.09 -11.57 -14.77
CA ALA A 39 -6.23 -10.14 -14.53
C ALA A 39 -7.10 -9.49 -15.63
N PRO A 40 -8.13 -8.71 -15.28
CA PRO A 40 -8.78 -7.84 -16.25
C PRO A 40 -7.73 -6.88 -16.81
N PRO A 41 -7.85 -6.41 -18.08
CA PRO A 41 -6.90 -5.48 -18.65
C PRO A 41 -6.76 -4.30 -17.69
N ARG A 42 -5.53 -4.09 -17.21
CA ARG A 42 -5.16 -2.93 -16.37
C ARG A 42 -5.77 -1.72 -17.06
N ARG A 43 -6.86 -1.18 -16.48
CA ARG A 43 -7.33 0.14 -16.85
C ARG A 43 -6.14 1.02 -16.55
N THR A 44 -5.51 1.58 -17.58
CA THR A 44 -4.48 2.60 -17.44
C THR A 44 -5.13 3.73 -16.68
N ARG A 45 -5.03 3.69 -15.34
CA ARG A 45 -5.44 4.80 -14.49
C ARG A 45 -4.62 5.98 -15.02
N PRO A 46 -5.21 7.15 -15.29
CA PRO A 46 -4.45 8.34 -15.64
C PRO A 46 -3.38 8.50 -14.56
N THR A 47 -2.15 8.18 -14.92
CA THR A 47 -1.01 8.14 -14.02
C THR A 47 -0.44 9.55 -14.14
N GLY A 48 -0.31 10.25 -13.02
CA GLY A 48 0.31 11.57 -13.03
C GLY A 48 1.74 11.47 -13.58
N PRO A 49 2.32 12.55 -14.12
CA PRO A 49 3.73 12.58 -14.52
C PRO A 49 4.68 12.05 -13.43
N ASP A 50 4.33 12.23 -12.15
CA ASP A 50 5.12 11.81 -10.99
C ASP A 50 4.88 10.34 -10.56
N ASP A 51 3.83 9.70 -11.07
CA ASP A 51 3.45 8.31 -10.73
C ASP A 51 3.93 7.30 -11.79
N ASP A 52 4.75 7.75 -12.75
CA ASP A 52 5.29 6.87 -13.77
C ASP A 52 6.29 5.87 -13.14
N PRO A 53 6.44 4.67 -13.74
CA PRO A 53 7.29 3.64 -13.15
C PRO A 53 8.77 4.01 -13.15
N ASP A 54 9.18 4.95 -14.01
CA ASP A 54 10.58 5.34 -14.18
C ASP A 54 11.03 6.32 -13.09
N PHE A 55 10.19 7.28 -12.71
CA PHE A 55 10.41 8.22 -11.60
C PHE A 55 10.51 7.48 -10.27
N LEU A 56 9.56 6.58 -10.00
CA LEU A 56 9.58 5.75 -8.79
C LEU A 56 10.85 4.89 -8.69
N ARG A 57 11.32 4.36 -9.82
CA ARG A 57 12.58 3.60 -9.89
C ARG A 57 13.80 4.46 -9.60
N SER A 58 13.80 5.70 -10.08
CA SER A 58 14.88 6.65 -9.82
C SER A 58 15.00 7.00 -8.33
N LEU A 59 13.85 7.13 -7.65
CA LEU A 59 13.81 7.38 -6.20
C LEU A 59 14.29 6.18 -5.39
N ASP A 60 13.84 4.96 -5.72
CA ASP A 60 14.28 3.72 -5.07
C ASP A 60 15.80 3.54 -5.15
N GLU A 61 16.38 3.81 -6.32
CA GLU A 61 17.83 3.74 -6.53
C GLU A 61 18.59 4.83 -5.74
N SER A 62 18.04 6.04 -5.64
CA SER A 62 18.66 7.10 -4.81
C SER A 62 18.62 6.77 -3.31
N MET A 63 17.47 6.30 -2.82
CA MET A 63 17.26 5.97 -1.41
C MET A 63 18.18 4.81 -0.99
N ARG A 64 18.34 3.81 -1.85
CA ARG A 64 19.24 2.69 -1.63
C ARG A 64 20.72 3.08 -1.59
N ARG A 65 21.12 4.10 -2.34
CA ARG A 65 22.49 4.63 -2.33
C ARG A 65 22.78 5.48 -1.10
N ASP A 66 21.80 6.23 -0.62
CA ASP A 66 21.92 7.04 0.58
C ASP A 66 21.97 6.18 1.86
N ASP A 67 21.29 5.02 1.84
CA ASP A 67 21.29 4.04 2.93
C ASP A 67 22.55 3.14 2.97
N ASP A 68 23.39 3.16 1.93
CA ASP A 68 24.62 2.34 1.90
C ASP A 68 25.76 3.08 2.63
N PRO A 69 26.21 2.61 3.82
CA PRO A 69 27.30 3.25 4.54
C PRO A 69 28.60 3.16 3.73
N PRO A 70 29.48 4.18 3.79
CA PRO A 70 30.70 4.21 3.00
C PRO A 70 31.54 2.95 3.26
N PRO A 71 32.12 2.34 2.22
CA PRO A 71 32.87 1.10 2.36
C PRO A 71 34.00 1.30 3.37
N PRO A 72 34.28 0.30 4.24
CA PRO A 72 35.33 0.43 5.24
C PRO A 72 36.65 0.71 4.52
N ALA A 73 37.34 1.75 4.98
CA ALA A 73 38.68 2.10 4.52
C ALA A 73 39.55 0.85 4.60
N LYS A 74 40.12 0.46 3.47
CA LYS A 74 41.05 -0.66 3.40
C LYS A 74 42.39 -0.15 3.92
N ASP A 75 42.68 -0.44 5.19
CA ASP A 75 44.01 -0.34 5.79
C ASP A 75 44.90 -1.52 5.35
#